data_AF-A0A448VPF7-F1
#
_entry.id   AF-A0A448VPF7-F1
#
_cell.length_a   1.000
_cell.length_b   1.000
_cell.length_c   1.000
_cell.angle_alpha   90.00
_cell.angle_beta   90.00
_cell.angle_gamma   90.00
#
_symmetry.space_group_name_H-M   'P 1'
#
loop_
_entity.id
_entity.type
_entity.pdbx_description
1 polymer ?
#
loop_
_entity_poly.entity_id
_entity_poly.type
_entity_poly.pdbx_seq_one_letter_code
_entity_poly.pdbx_strand_id
1 'polypeptide(L)'
;MMDTDRIFEYHDVVLNYCFRYPFVSFFEDVPDSLPFLIQPVLPTFKTKFTDDCVVMDISELAESVTQSRSFQILTCECGMPDDVGIMGCINVIHQEESVIWEFAIDDYRTLLSQPWEDMQDGRIRLYFERQKYQDAVRKLMDEIEQLLSVSVALADLIPEQFTSSYGWRDTLAEVQKKFPDCILNVELCFPYYLDSEDFSKLSLEYLS
;
A
#
# COMPACT_ATOMS: atom_id res chain seq x y z
N MET A 1 34.46 -16.41 1.02
CA MET A 1 34.61 -15.57 2.22
C MET A 1 33.68 -14.40 1.97
N MET A 2 32.39 -14.61 2.22
CA MET A 2 31.33 -13.64 1.94
C MET A 2 31.33 -12.66 3.10
N ASP A 3 31.77 -11.45 2.80
CA ASP A 3 32.07 -10.41 3.76
C ASP A 3 30.79 -9.61 4.05
N THR A 4 30.35 -9.73 5.31
CA THR A 4 29.45 -8.85 6.07
C THR A 4 28.06 -8.52 5.53
N ASP A 5 27.05 -8.92 6.31
CA ASP A 5 25.68 -8.41 6.36
C ASP A 5 25.67 -6.87 6.39
N ARG A 6 25.77 -6.23 5.22
CA ARG A 6 25.64 -4.78 5.12
C ARG A 6 24.22 -4.40 5.50
N ILE A 7 24.08 -3.76 6.63
CA ILE A 7 22.80 -3.30 7.14
C ILE A 7 22.79 -1.77 7.02
N PHE A 8 21.77 -1.25 6.35
CA PHE A 8 21.53 0.17 6.17
C PHE A 8 20.33 0.59 7.00
N GLU A 9 20.53 1.53 7.92
CA GLU A 9 19.54 1.86 8.93
C GLU A 9 18.96 3.26 8.70
N TYR A 10 17.63 3.35 8.78
CA TYR A 10 16.86 4.59 8.74
C TYR A 10 16.09 4.73 10.03
N HIS A 11 16.36 5.80 10.76
CA HIS A 11 15.70 6.10 12.03
C HIS A 11 14.58 7.12 11.86
N ASP A 12 13.71 7.18 12.87
CA ASP A 12 12.59 8.11 12.94
C ASP A 12 11.66 8.03 11.72
N VAL A 13 11.52 6.82 11.17
CA VAL A 13 10.65 6.58 10.02
C VAL A 13 9.20 6.73 10.45
N VAL A 14 8.42 7.40 9.61
CA VAL A 14 6.97 7.54 9.75
C VAL A 14 6.32 6.71 8.66
N LEU A 15 5.36 5.86 9.03
CA LEU A 15 4.55 5.12 8.07
C LEU A 15 3.64 6.10 7.34
N ASN A 16 4.00 6.43 6.10
CA ASN A 16 3.22 7.30 5.23
C ASN A 16 2.64 6.50 4.06
N TYR A 17 1.51 6.96 3.55
CA TYR A 17 0.78 6.31 2.47
C TYR A 17 -0.06 7.31 1.67
N CYS A 18 -0.58 6.86 0.54
CA CYS A 18 -1.55 7.58 -0.28
C CYS A 18 -2.65 6.63 -0.75
N PHE A 19 -3.90 7.11 -0.75
CA PHE A 19 -4.98 6.42 -1.44
C PHE A 19 -4.91 6.67 -2.95
N ARG A 20 -5.14 5.63 -3.73
CA ARG A 20 -5.13 5.66 -5.20
C ARG A 20 -6.29 4.86 -5.76
N TYR A 21 -6.79 5.26 -6.92
CA TYR A 21 -7.83 4.53 -7.63
C TYR A 21 -7.20 3.79 -8.82
N PRO A 22 -7.30 2.45 -8.93
CA PRO A 22 -6.80 1.76 -10.10
C PRO A 22 -7.68 2.01 -11.32
N PHE A 23 -9.00 2.05 -11.11
CA PHE A 23 -10.00 2.24 -12.16
C PHE A 23 -11.34 2.69 -11.58
N VAL A 24 -12.27 3.04 -12.47
CA VAL A 24 -13.71 3.10 -12.15
C VAL A 24 -14.34 1.78 -12.59
N SER A 25 -15.10 1.13 -11.72
CA SER A 25 -15.80 -0.12 -12.02
C SER A 25 -17.08 0.13 -12.81
N PHE A 26 -17.48 -0.83 -13.64
CA PHE A 26 -18.67 -0.73 -14.49
C PHE A 26 -19.57 -1.95 -14.30
N PHE A 27 -20.87 -1.71 -14.25
CA PHE A 27 -21.92 -2.71 -14.38
C PHE A 27 -22.83 -2.34 -15.54
N GLU A 28 -23.00 -3.26 -16.50
CA GLU A 28 -23.83 -3.03 -17.71
C GLU A 28 -23.50 -1.70 -18.44
N ASP A 29 -22.20 -1.41 -18.64
CA ASP A 29 -21.67 -0.20 -19.30
C ASP A 29 -21.96 1.13 -18.58
N VAL A 30 -22.38 1.09 -17.32
CA VAL A 30 -22.57 2.26 -16.44
C VAL A 30 -21.55 2.22 -15.30
N PRO A 31 -20.90 3.35 -14.95
CA PRO A 31 -20.04 3.40 -13.78
C PRO A 31 -20.80 3.04 -12.50
N ASP A 32 -20.22 2.18 -11.68
CA ASP A 32 -20.87 1.55 -10.53
C ASP A 32 -20.14 1.87 -9.22
N SER A 33 -18.84 1.55 -9.16
CA SER A 33 -18.02 1.75 -7.96
C SER A 33 -16.64 2.33 -8.27
N LEU A 34 -15.98 2.79 -7.22
CA LEU A 34 -14.64 3.36 -7.23
C LEU A 34 -13.74 2.56 -6.27
N PRO A 35 -13.12 1.48 -6.75
CA PRO A 35 -12.14 0.75 -5.97
C PRO A 35 -10.97 1.64 -5.59
N PHE A 36 -10.41 1.48 -4.40
CA PHE A 36 -9.18 2.16 -3.99
C PHE A 36 -8.14 1.18 -3.43
N LEU A 37 -6.89 1.62 -3.56
CA LEU A 37 -5.68 0.95 -3.11
C LEU A 37 -4.90 1.89 -2.20
N ILE A 38 -3.98 1.33 -1.42
CA ILE A 38 -3.19 2.09 -0.46
C ILE A 38 -1.72 1.92 -0.83
N GLN A 39 -1.13 2.96 -1.39
CA GLN A 39 0.26 2.97 -1.84
C GLN A 39 1.18 3.42 -0.70
N PRO A 40 2.24 2.66 -0.36
CA PRO A 40 3.20 3.06 0.66
C PRO A 40 4.09 4.22 0.18
N VAL A 41 4.49 5.10 1.10
CA VAL A 41 5.48 6.15 0.86
C VAL A 41 6.68 5.92 1.78
N LEU A 42 7.68 5.21 1.27
CA LEU A 42 8.88 4.82 2.02
C LEU A 42 10.12 5.60 1.55
N PRO A 43 11.04 5.97 2.46
CA PRO A 43 12.19 6.83 2.15
C PRO A 43 13.21 6.18 1.19
N THR A 44 13.26 4.85 1.13
CA THR A 44 14.21 4.11 0.29
C THR A 44 13.64 3.75 -1.08
N PHE A 45 12.33 3.90 -1.28
CA PHE A 45 11.65 3.44 -2.48
C PHE A 45 11.63 4.54 -3.54
N LYS A 46 11.52 4.15 -4.81
CA LYS A 46 11.32 5.10 -5.91
C LYS A 46 10.04 5.89 -5.67
N THR A 47 10.15 7.21 -5.68
CA THR A 47 9.01 8.12 -5.51
C THR A 47 8.22 8.34 -6.80
N LYS A 48 8.72 7.86 -7.95
CA LYS A 48 8.08 8.07 -9.25
C LYS A 48 7.05 6.98 -9.57
N PHE A 49 5.88 7.47 -9.96
CA PHE A 49 4.66 6.82 -10.44
C PHE A 49 4.78 5.71 -11.51
N THR A 50 5.98 5.33 -11.97
CA THR A 50 6.11 4.32 -13.02
C THR A 50 5.89 2.89 -12.52
N ASP A 51 5.87 2.69 -11.20
CA ASP A 51 5.54 1.41 -10.52
C ASP A 51 4.47 1.66 -9.44
N ASP A 52 3.35 2.32 -9.79
CA ASP A 52 2.26 2.60 -8.85
C ASP A 52 1.32 1.41 -8.58
N CYS A 53 1.69 0.22 -9.06
CA CYS A 53 1.05 -1.05 -8.75
C CYS A 53 1.44 -1.60 -7.37
N VAL A 54 2.46 -1.05 -6.68
CA VAL A 54 2.85 -1.50 -5.33
C VAL A 54 1.89 -0.94 -4.28
N VAL A 55 1.24 -1.82 -3.54
CA VAL A 55 0.23 -1.50 -2.53
C VAL A 55 0.53 -2.17 -1.20
N MET A 56 -0.10 -1.68 -0.14
CA MET A 56 -0.04 -2.30 1.18
C MET A 56 -1.12 -3.37 1.34
N ASP A 57 -0.73 -4.55 1.81
CA ASP A 57 -1.65 -5.52 2.37
C ASP A 57 -2.02 -5.07 3.79
N ILE A 58 -3.26 -4.62 3.95
CA ILE A 58 -3.75 -4.07 5.21
C ILE A 58 -3.93 -5.13 6.29
N SER A 59 -4.20 -6.37 5.91
CA SER A 59 -4.32 -7.47 6.87
C SER A 59 -2.95 -7.79 7.48
N GLU A 60 -1.95 -7.99 6.62
CA GLU A 60 -0.57 -8.24 7.06
C GLU A 60 0.01 -7.03 7.82
N LEU A 61 -0.32 -5.80 7.39
CA LEU A 61 0.07 -4.59 8.11
C LEU A 61 -0.56 -4.52 9.51
N ALA A 62 -1.87 -4.78 9.65
CA ALA A 62 -2.56 -4.77 10.93
C ALA A 62 -2.00 -5.84 11.88
N GLU A 63 -1.77 -7.06 11.37
CA GLU A 63 -1.16 -8.13 12.16
C GLU A 63 0.28 -7.80 12.61
N SER A 64 1.03 -7.07 11.79
CA SER A 64 2.41 -6.68 12.13
C SER A 64 2.53 -5.78 13.35
N VAL A 65 1.42 -5.17 13.78
CA VAL A 65 1.37 -4.31 14.97
C VAL A 65 1.61 -5.06 16.26
N THR A 66 1.30 -6.36 16.32
CA THR A 66 1.24 -7.11 17.57
C THR A 66 2.33 -8.15 17.74
N GLN A 67 2.99 -8.57 16.66
CA GLN A 67 3.93 -9.68 16.69
C GLN A 67 5.14 -9.49 15.78
N SER A 68 6.27 -10.09 16.18
CA SER A 68 7.47 -10.17 15.34
C SER A 68 7.41 -11.42 14.47
N ARG A 69 7.30 -11.25 13.16
CA ARG A 69 7.41 -12.33 12.15
C ARG A 69 7.75 -11.73 10.78
N SER A 70 7.90 -12.59 9.78
CA SER A 70 7.94 -12.17 8.38
C SER A 70 6.51 -11.92 7.89
N PHE A 71 6.31 -10.80 7.21
CA PHE A 71 5.02 -10.36 6.68
C PHE A 71 5.13 -9.97 5.20
N GLN A 72 4.06 -10.21 4.44
CA GLN A 72 3.91 -9.72 3.07
C GLN A 72 3.18 -8.37 3.06
N ILE A 73 3.70 -7.39 3.79
CA ILE A 73 3.06 -6.07 3.96
C ILE A 73 2.92 -5.34 2.62
N LEU A 74 3.84 -5.58 1.68
CA LEU A 74 3.83 -4.97 0.35
C LEU A 74 3.52 -6.03 -0.71
N THR A 75 2.66 -5.68 -1.66
CA THR A 75 2.27 -6.57 -2.76
C THR A 75 1.93 -5.76 -4.03
N CYS A 76 1.62 -6.44 -5.12
CA CYS A 76 1.03 -5.82 -6.30
C CYS A 76 -0.47 -5.59 -6.08
N GLU A 77 -1.07 -4.63 -6.78
CA GLU A 77 -2.52 -4.40 -6.83
C GLU A 77 -3.34 -5.67 -7.18
N CYS A 78 -2.76 -6.62 -7.92
CA CYS A 78 -3.37 -7.92 -8.23
C CYS A 78 -3.17 -9.00 -7.13
N GLY A 79 -2.46 -8.65 -6.06
CA GLY A 79 -2.08 -9.54 -4.95
C GLY A 79 -0.89 -10.46 -5.20
N MET A 80 -0.24 -10.36 -6.36
CA MET A 80 0.94 -11.15 -6.69
C MET A 80 2.20 -10.29 -6.53
N PRO A 81 2.96 -10.39 -5.41
CA PRO A 81 4.13 -9.54 -5.16
C PRO A 81 5.21 -9.66 -6.23
N ASP A 82 5.38 -10.85 -6.82
CA ASP A 82 6.34 -11.12 -7.88
C ASP A 82 6.09 -10.26 -9.15
N ASP A 83 4.84 -9.88 -9.42
CA ASP A 83 4.49 -9.07 -10.61
C ASP A 83 5.09 -7.66 -10.57
N VAL A 84 5.46 -7.17 -9.38
CA VAL A 84 6.15 -5.88 -9.16
C VAL A 84 7.61 -6.08 -8.73
N GLY A 85 8.11 -7.32 -8.78
CA GLY A 85 9.49 -7.67 -8.42
C GLY A 85 9.76 -7.69 -6.91
N ILE A 86 8.74 -7.90 -6.08
CA ILE A 86 8.91 -8.20 -4.65
C ILE A 86 9.08 -9.71 -4.52
N MET A 87 10.28 -10.17 -4.17
CA MET A 87 10.62 -11.60 -4.10
C MET A 87 10.70 -12.15 -2.67
N GLY A 88 10.52 -11.30 -1.66
CA GLY A 88 10.66 -11.68 -0.25
C GLY A 88 9.78 -10.87 0.69
N CYS A 89 9.73 -11.30 1.94
CA CYS A 89 8.94 -10.67 2.99
C CYS A 89 9.69 -9.57 3.74
N ILE A 90 8.93 -8.71 4.43
CA ILE A 90 9.46 -7.80 5.43
C ILE A 90 9.50 -8.52 6.77
N ASN A 91 10.67 -8.60 7.39
CA ASN A 91 10.81 -9.09 8.76
C ASN A 91 10.50 -7.95 9.73
N VAL A 92 9.40 -8.09 10.47
CA VAL A 92 9.00 -7.13 11.49
C VAL A 92 9.54 -7.59 12.84
N ILE A 93 10.28 -6.72 13.51
CA ILE A 93 10.93 -6.99 14.81
C ILE A 93 10.47 -5.94 15.80
N HIS A 94 9.79 -6.37 16.86
CA HIS A 94 9.37 -5.52 17.97
C HIS A 94 10.48 -5.44 19.02
N GLN A 95 10.85 -4.23 19.37
CA GLN A 95 11.68 -3.89 20.51
C GLN A 95 10.84 -3.11 21.54
N GLU A 96 11.45 -2.74 22.67
CA GLU A 96 10.76 -2.02 23.74
C GLU A 96 10.11 -0.73 23.20
N GLU A 97 10.91 0.14 22.57
CA GLU A 97 10.51 1.47 22.10
C GLU A 97 10.41 1.60 20.58
N SER A 98 10.70 0.54 19.83
CA SER A 98 10.70 0.59 18.36
C SER A 98 10.13 -0.65 17.68
N VAL A 99 9.67 -0.46 16.46
CA VAL A 99 9.36 -1.52 15.50
C VAL A 99 10.33 -1.38 14.35
N ILE A 100 10.96 -2.48 13.94
CA ILE A 100 11.92 -2.49 12.84
C ILE A 100 11.32 -3.28 11.70
N TRP A 101 11.29 -2.70 10.51
CA TRP A 101 11.09 -3.43 9.27
C TRP A 101 12.44 -3.72 8.64
N GLU A 102 12.79 -4.99 8.48
CA GLU A 102 14.02 -5.44 7.84
C GLU A 102 13.71 -6.25 6.57
N PHE A 103 14.30 -5.87 5.45
CA PHE A 103 14.18 -6.59 4.19
C PHE A 103 15.50 -6.58 3.41
N ALA A 104 15.69 -7.60 2.57
CA ALA A 104 16.89 -7.73 1.75
C ALA A 104 16.79 -6.84 0.51
N ILE A 105 17.92 -6.27 0.08
CA ILE A 105 17.97 -5.37 -1.08
C ILE A 105 17.64 -6.10 -2.38
N ASP A 106 18.09 -7.35 -2.52
CA ASP A 106 17.84 -8.17 -3.70
C ASP A 106 16.36 -8.51 -3.88
N ASP A 107 15.65 -8.77 -2.78
CA ASP A 107 14.21 -9.08 -2.76
C ASP A 107 13.33 -7.90 -3.19
N TYR A 108 13.82 -6.67 -3.09
CA TYR A 108 13.05 -5.44 -3.35
C TYR A 108 13.67 -4.56 -4.44
N ARG A 109 14.71 -5.05 -5.13
CA ARG A 109 15.61 -4.23 -5.96
C ARG A 109 14.88 -3.34 -6.97
N THR A 110 13.83 -3.85 -7.61
CA THR A 110 13.05 -3.11 -8.62
C THR A 110 12.40 -1.84 -8.05
N LEU A 111 12.04 -1.87 -6.77
CA LEU A 111 11.32 -0.81 -6.06
C LEU A 111 12.24 0.22 -5.40
N LEU A 112 13.50 -0.13 -5.16
CA LEU A 112 14.41 0.71 -4.40
C LEU A 112 14.97 1.85 -5.24
N SER A 113 15.13 3.02 -4.64
CA SER A 113 15.79 4.17 -5.27
C SER A 113 17.32 4.04 -5.22
N GLN A 114 18.03 4.79 -6.07
CA GLN A 114 19.48 4.94 -5.95
C GLN A 114 19.88 5.43 -4.55
N PRO A 115 20.97 4.92 -3.95
CA PRO A 115 21.95 4.00 -4.53
C PRO A 115 21.58 2.51 -4.39
N TRP A 116 20.45 2.18 -3.78
CA TRP A 116 20.12 0.82 -3.37
C TRP A 116 19.80 -0.10 -4.54
N GLU A 117 19.19 0.41 -5.62
CA GLU A 117 18.91 -0.40 -6.82
C GLU A 117 20.18 -0.98 -7.49
N ASP A 118 21.32 -0.29 -7.35
CA ASP A 118 22.60 -0.71 -7.92
C ASP A 118 23.35 -1.71 -7.01
N MET A 119 22.88 -1.93 -5.79
CA MET A 119 23.52 -2.84 -4.85
C MET A 119 23.12 -4.30 -5.13
N GLN A 120 24.12 -5.18 -5.09
CA GLN A 120 23.90 -6.61 -5.30
C GLN A 120 23.41 -7.33 -4.05
N ASP A 121 23.81 -6.86 -2.86
CA ASP A 121 23.53 -7.47 -1.57
C ASP A 121 23.34 -6.41 -0.46
N GLY A 122 22.87 -6.87 0.70
CA GLY A 122 22.63 -6.06 1.89
C GLY A 122 21.18 -6.09 2.35
N ARG A 123 20.92 -5.48 3.50
CA ARG A 123 19.61 -5.36 4.13
C ARG A 123 19.33 -3.91 4.47
N ILE A 124 18.08 -3.50 4.34
CA ILE A 124 17.59 -2.20 4.80
C ILE A 124 16.77 -2.43 6.06
N ARG A 125 17.00 -1.59 7.07
CA ARG A 125 16.21 -1.49 8.29
C ARG A 125 15.55 -0.14 8.39
N LEU A 126 14.24 -0.13 8.53
CA LEU A 126 13.44 1.05 8.84
C LEU A 126 13.01 0.96 10.30
N TYR A 127 13.45 1.92 11.11
CA TYR A 127 13.12 2.02 12.53
C TYR A 127 11.98 3.00 12.72
N PHE A 128 10.87 2.49 13.23
CA PHE A 128 9.71 3.26 13.63
C PHE A 128 9.69 3.35 15.16
N GLU A 129 9.37 4.52 15.70
CA GLU A 129 9.01 4.62 17.12
C GLU A 129 7.69 3.86 17.34
N ARG A 130 7.65 3.00 18.36
CA ARG A 130 6.61 1.97 18.48
C ARG A 130 5.21 2.54 18.60
N GLN A 131 5.02 3.58 19.43
CA GLN A 131 3.71 4.20 19.62
C GLN A 131 3.26 4.91 18.34
N LYS A 132 4.14 5.68 17.68
CA LYS A 132 3.83 6.30 16.38
C LYS A 132 3.49 5.29 15.29
N TYR A 133 4.16 4.13 15.26
CA TYR A 133 3.82 3.06 14.31
C TYR A 133 2.40 2.55 14.53
N GLN A 134 2.07 2.21 15.78
CA GLN A 134 0.73 1.76 16.18
C GLN A 134 -0.35 2.79 15.85
N ASP A 135 -0.09 4.05 16.17
CA ASP A 135 -1.03 5.14 15.92
C ASP A 135 -1.20 5.42 14.42
N ALA A 136 -0.14 5.27 13.62
CA ALA A 136 -0.22 5.40 12.17
C ALA A 136 -1.05 4.27 11.53
N VAL A 137 -0.89 3.03 11.98
CA VAL A 137 -1.71 1.91 11.49
C VAL A 137 -3.17 2.08 11.91
N ARG A 138 -3.44 2.47 13.17
CA ARG A 138 -4.82 2.76 13.62
C ARG A 138 -5.46 3.87 12.80
N LYS A 139 -4.73 4.97 12.59
CA LYS A 139 -5.20 6.10 11.78
C LYS A 139 -5.52 5.67 10.35
N LEU A 140 -4.69 4.83 9.73
CA LEU A 140 -4.95 4.28 8.41
C LEU A 140 -6.27 3.49 8.38
N MET A 141 -6.51 2.64 9.37
CA MET A 141 -7.76 1.88 9.48
C MET A 141 -8.99 2.80 9.62
N ASP A 142 -8.89 3.83 10.47
CA ASP A 142 -9.96 4.83 10.62
C ASP A 142 -10.23 5.58 9.31
N GLU A 143 -9.18 5.94 8.56
CA GLU A 143 -9.31 6.60 7.25
C GLU A 143 -9.93 5.68 6.19
N ILE A 144 -9.61 4.39 6.21
CA ILE A 144 -10.26 3.38 5.36
C ILE A 144 -11.75 3.31 5.66
N GLU A 145 -12.15 3.18 6.93
CA GLU A 145 -13.55 3.12 7.33
C GLU A 145 -14.32 4.39 6.91
N GLN A 146 -13.70 5.56 7.07
CA GLN A 146 -14.26 6.82 6.61
C GLN A 146 -14.45 6.83 5.08
N LEU A 147 -13.45 6.40 4.32
CA LEU A 147 -13.54 6.33 2.86
C LEU A 147 -14.64 5.38 2.39
N LEU A 148 -14.80 4.22 3.03
CA LEU A 148 -15.86 3.26 2.70
C LEU A 148 -17.27 3.79 3.03
N SER A 149 -17.37 4.81 3.88
CA SER A 149 -18.66 5.42 4.26
C SER A 149 -19.12 6.55 3.35
N VAL A 150 -18.29 6.97 2.38
CA VAL A 150 -18.60 8.08 1.48
C VAL A 150 -18.86 7.60 0.05
N SER A 151 -19.62 8.41 -0.68
CA SER A 151 -19.73 8.30 -2.14
C SER A 151 -19.04 9.50 -2.78
N VAL A 152 -18.43 9.29 -3.94
CA VAL A 152 -17.65 10.31 -4.65
C VAL A 152 -18.33 10.63 -5.97
N ALA A 153 -18.52 11.92 -6.26
CA ALA A 153 -18.99 12.32 -7.58
C ALA A 153 -17.89 12.08 -8.61
N LEU A 154 -18.21 11.40 -9.70
CA LEU A 154 -17.26 11.12 -10.79
C LEU A 154 -16.63 12.41 -11.33
N ALA A 155 -17.38 13.51 -11.36
CA ALA A 155 -16.92 14.82 -11.80
C ALA A 155 -15.82 15.45 -10.90
N ASP A 156 -15.71 15.02 -9.64
CA ASP A 156 -14.73 15.54 -8.69
C ASP A 156 -13.39 14.79 -8.73
N LEU A 157 -13.33 13.67 -9.46
CA LEU A 157 -12.12 12.89 -9.62
C LEU A 157 -11.10 13.60 -10.52
N ILE A 158 -9.82 13.52 -10.16
CA ILE A 158 -8.71 14.07 -10.94
C ILE A 158 -7.72 12.97 -11.37
N PRO A 159 -7.04 13.11 -12.51
CA PRO A 159 -6.12 12.10 -13.04
C PRO A 159 -5.02 11.67 -12.06
N GLU A 160 -4.53 12.58 -11.21
CA GLU A 160 -3.45 12.33 -10.25
C GLU A 160 -3.84 11.37 -9.11
N GLN A 161 -5.13 11.13 -8.91
CA GLN A 161 -5.62 10.15 -7.94
C GLN A 161 -5.57 8.72 -8.47
N PHE A 162 -5.40 8.55 -9.79
CA PHE A 162 -5.39 7.22 -10.41
C PHE A 162 -3.98 6.64 -10.49
N THR A 163 -3.93 5.30 -10.45
CA THR A 163 -2.73 4.56 -10.87
C THR A 163 -2.56 4.64 -12.39
N SER A 164 -1.36 4.31 -12.87
CA SER A 164 -1.02 4.22 -14.29
C SER A 164 -1.39 2.86 -14.90
N SER A 165 -1.67 1.84 -14.08
CA SER A 165 -1.84 0.43 -14.47
C SER A 165 -2.89 0.21 -15.57
N TYR A 166 -4.00 0.95 -15.53
CA TYR A 166 -5.17 0.69 -16.39
C TYR A 166 -5.51 1.85 -17.34
N GLY A 167 -4.63 2.84 -17.49
CA GLY A 167 -4.84 3.97 -18.40
C GLY A 167 -5.99 4.92 -18.01
N TRP A 168 -6.56 4.76 -16.81
CA TRP A 168 -7.68 5.58 -16.32
C TRP A 168 -7.35 7.06 -16.20
N ARG A 169 -6.08 7.36 -15.90
CA ARG A 169 -5.54 8.72 -15.92
C ARG A 169 -5.85 9.47 -17.22
N ASP A 170 -5.77 8.77 -18.34
CA ASP A 170 -5.91 9.36 -19.68
C ASP A 170 -7.36 9.35 -20.17
N THR A 171 -8.19 8.42 -19.68
CA THR A 171 -9.58 8.23 -20.15
C THR A 171 -10.62 8.91 -19.25
N LEU A 172 -10.25 9.35 -18.05
CA LEU A 172 -11.17 9.92 -17.06
C LEU A 172 -12.06 11.03 -17.62
N ALA A 173 -11.49 11.97 -18.38
CA ALA A 173 -12.22 13.11 -18.93
C ALA A 173 -13.34 12.68 -19.91
N GLU A 174 -13.13 11.60 -20.67
CA GLU A 174 -14.14 11.06 -21.58
C GLU A 174 -15.29 10.42 -20.82
N VAL A 175 -14.97 9.70 -19.73
CA VAL A 175 -15.95 9.03 -18.87
C VAL A 175 -16.78 10.05 -18.09
N GLN A 176 -16.14 11.08 -17.52
CA GLN A 176 -16.82 12.22 -16.87
C GLN A 176 -17.78 12.93 -17.82
N LYS A 177 -17.39 13.13 -19.08
CA LYS A 177 -18.27 13.74 -20.09
C LYS A 177 -19.49 12.88 -20.40
N LYS A 178 -19.35 11.55 -20.38
CA LYS A 178 -20.45 10.61 -20.65
C LYS A 178 -21.39 10.44 -19.44
N PHE A 179 -20.86 10.59 -18.23
CA PHE A 179 -21.58 10.35 -16.97
C PHE A 179 -21.39 11.50 -15.97
N PRO A 180 -21.79 12.76 -16.29
CA PRO A 180 -21.44 13.94 -15.51
C PRO A 180 -22.03 13.96 -14.10
N ASP A 181 -23.20 13.33 -13.90
CA ASP A 181 -23.93 13.32 -12.63
C ASP A 181 -23.76 12.01 -11.85
N CYS A 182 -22.81 11.15 -12.28
CA CYS A 182 -22.60 9.85 -11.64
C CYS A 182 -21.94 10.00 -10.26
N ILE A 183 -22.45 9.25 -9.30
CA ILE A 183 -21.94 9.13 -7.94
C ILE A 183 -21.52 7.67 -7.75
N LEU A 184 -20.27 7.48 -7.34
CA LEU A 184 -19.64 6.18 -7.17
C LEU A 184 -19.54 5.84 -5.69
N ASN A 185 -19.85 4.60 -5.34
CA ASN A 185 -19.51 4.08 -4.01
C ASN A 185 -18.03 3.72 -3.97
N VAL A 186 -17.37 4.08 -2.88
CA VAL A 186 -15.96 3.75 -2.69
C VAL A 186 -15.84 2.33 -2.16
N GLU A 187 -14.95 1.55 -2.74
CA GLU A 187 -14.73 0.15 -2.38
C GLU A 187 -13.26 -0.11 -2.12
N LEU A 188 -12.93 -0.90 -1.10
CA LEU A 188 -11.54 -1.31 -0.88
C LEU A 188 -11.19 -2.42 -1.87
N CYS A 189 -10.20 -2.18 -2.71
CA CYS A 189 -9.65 -3.20 -3.59
C CYS A 189 -8.68 -4.04 -2.76
N PHE A 190 -9.11 -5.23 -2.35
CA PHE A 190 -8.21 -6.17 -1.70
C PHE A 190 -7.34 -6.87 -2.75
N PRO A 191 -6.01 -6.87 -2.59
CA PRO A 191 -5.12 -7.63 -3.47
C PRO A 191 -5.43 -9.13 -3.43
N TYR A 192 -6.02 -9.62 -2.33
CA TYR A 192 -6.53 -10.98 -2.21
C TYR A 192 -8.06 -10.95 -2.23
N TYR A 193 -8.72 -12.01 -2.70
CA TYR A 193 -10.18 -12.17 -2.62
C TYR A 193 -10.67 -12.33 -1.16
N LEU A 194 -10.41 -11.34 -0.30
CA LEU A 194 -11.00 -11.22 1.03
C LEU A 194 -12.33 -10.49 0.85
N ASP A 195 -13.40 -11.14 1.27
CA ASP A 195 -14.74 -10.58 1.20
C ASP A 195 -14.86 -9.48 2.26
N SER A 196 -15.74 -8.49 2.03
CA SER A 196 -15.90 -7.30 2.89
C SER A 196 -16.18 -7.61 4.39
N GLU A 197 -16.71 -8.80 4.68
CA GLU A 197 -16.96 -9.28 6.06
C GLU A 197 -15.67 -9.50 6.87
N ASP A 198 -14.55 -9.80 6.22
CA ASP A 198 -13.28 -10.07 6.92
C ASP A 198 -12.58 -8.79 7.37
N PHE A 199 -12.78 -7.66 6.69
CA PHE A 199 -12.26 -6.36 7.11
C PHE A 199 -12.88 -5.87 8.43
N SER A 200 -14.18 -6.08 8.61
CA SER A 200 -14.89 -5.68 9.84
C SER A 200 -14.40 -6.44 11.07
N LYS A 201 -13.85 -7.65 10.88
CA LYS A 201 -13.21 -8.43 11.96
C LYS A 201 -11.81 -7.90 12.27
N LEU A 202 -11.05 -7.50 11.24
CA LEU A 202 -9.72 -6.92 11.38
C LEU A 202 -9.75 -5.61 12.20
N SER A 203 -10.75 -4.73 12.01
CA SER A 203 -10.83 -3.49 12.79
C SER A 203 -11.19 -3.72 14.26
N LEU A 204 -11.98 -4.75 14.58
CA LEU A 204 -12.39 -5.06 15.95
C LEU A 204 -11.33 -5.85 16.75
N GLU A 205 -10.63 -6.79 16.13
CA GLU A 205 -9.71 -7.70 16.83
C GLU A 205 -8.31 -7.10 17.08
N TYR A 206 -7.85 -6.17 16.23
CA TYR A 206 -6.47 -5.67 16.29
C TYR A 206 -6.34 -4.26 16.88
N LEU A 207 -7.45 -3.54 17.09
CA LEU A 207 -7.46 -2.16 17.58
C LEU A 207 -8.14 -1.98 18.95
N SER A 208 -8.63 -3.06 19.58
CA SER A 208 -9.21 -3.07 20.94
C SER A 208 -8.18 -3.44 22.02
#